data_AF-A0A1V5FR80-F1
#
_entry.id   AF-A0A1V5FR80-F1
#
_cell.length_a   1.000
_cell.length_b   1.000
_cell.length_c   1.000
_cell.angle_alpha   90.00
_cell.angle_beta   90.00
_cell.angle_gamma   90.00
#
_symmetry.space_group_name_H-M   'P 1'
#
loop_
_entity.id
_entity.type
_entity.pdbx_description
1 polymer ?
#
loop_
_entity_poly.entity_id
_entity_poly.type
_entity_poly.pdbx_seq_one_letter_code
_entity_poly.pdbx_strand_id
1 'polypeptide(L)'
;MARLGYLSHSSPTRGREQVKDRFAAEGLGWRYLAENIALEPCWARFWTDGRVEPYTWAEAARNAVEHWMQSAGHRENILSPHARQMGVGAAAAPADGRPYLYITQNFLAP
;
A
#
# COMPACT_ATOMS: atom_id res chain seq x y z
N MET A 1 8.89 -2.62 -3.77
CA MET A 1 8.09 -3.75 -3.27
C MET A 1 7.81 -4.76 -4.36
N ALA A 2 6.78 -4.60 -5.21
CA ALA A 2 6.39 -5.56 -6.26
C ALA A 2 7.56 -6.19 -7.05
N ARG A 3 8.40 -5.38 -7.71
CA ARG A 3 9.55 -5.88 -8.50
C ARG A 3 10.60 -6.64 -7.70
N LEU A 4 10.77 -6.31 -6.43
CA LEU A 4 11.81 -6.87 -5.55
C LEU A 4 11.24 -7.93 -4.58
N GLY A 5 9.95 -8.27 -4.68
CA GLY A 5 9.33 -9.34 -3.91
C GLY A 5 9.35 -9.15 -2.39
N TYR A 6 9.14 -7.93 -1.89
CA TYR A 6 9.08 -7.65 -0.45
C TYR A 6 7.90 -6.73 -0.08
N LEU A 7 7.44 -6.81 1.17
CA LEU A 7 6.47 -5.92 1.79
C LEU A 7 7.07 -5.35 3.09
N SER A 8 7.57 -4.11 3.03
CA SER A 8 8.18 -3.41 4.18
C SER A 8 8.25 -1.91 3.89
N HIS A 9 8.15 -1.10 4.94
CA HIS A 9 8.41 0.35 4.87
C HIS A 9 9.88 0.67 4.55
N SER A 10 10.79 -0.26 4.85
CA SER A 10 12.21 -0.15 4.52
C SER A 10 12.51 -0.86 3.21
N SER A 11 13.01 -0.10 2.24
CA SER A 11 13.43 -0.58 0.94
C SER A 11 14.89 -1.04 0.96
N PRO A 12 15.25 -2.15 0.28
CA PRO A 12 16.65 -2.51 0.08
C PRO A 12 17.35 -1.65 -0.99
N THR A 13 16.65 -0.68 -1.59
CA THR A 13 17.20 0.21 -2.61
C THR A 13 17.97 1.35 -1.95
N ARG A 14 19.28 1.44 -2.24
CA ARG A 14 20.17 2.47 -1.70
C ARG A 14 19.64 3.88 -1.99
N GLY A 15 19.60 4.73 -0.97
CA GLY A 15 19.11 6.11 -1.04
C GLY A 15 17.58 6.24 -1.13
N ARG A 16 16.85 5.15 -0.96
CA ARG A 16 15.38 5.07 -1.02
C ARG A 16 14.82 4.17 0.09
N GLU A 17 15.61 3.94 1.13
CA GLU A 17 15.36 2.99 2.21
C GLU A 17 14.08 3.36 2.95
N GLN A 18 14.01 4.57 3.51
CA GLN A 18 12.85 5.02 4.27
C GLN A 18 11.94 5.90 3.40
N VAL A 19 10.68 6.06 3.82
CA VAL A 19 9.72 6.95 3.13
C VAL A 19 10.26 8.38 2.98
N LYS A 20 10.95 8.89 4.01
CA LYS A 20 11.62 10.19 3.95
C LYS A 20 12.69 10.28 2.85
N ASP A 21 13.47 9.22 2.64
CA ASP A 21 14.54 9.22 1.64
C ASP A 21 13.92 9.23 0.24
N ARG A 22 12.81 8.49 0.07
CA ARG A 22 12.01 8.51 -1.17
C ARG A 22 11.41 9.88 -1.47
N PHE A 23 10.92 10.60 -0.46
CA PHE A 23 10.36 11.94 -0.65
C PHE A 23 11.45 12.99 -0.89
N ALA A 24 12.58 12.92 -0.17
CA ALA A 24 13.71 13.83 -0.38
C ALA A 24 14.33 13.68 -1.77
N ALA A 25 14.38 12.47 -2.32
CA ALA A 25 14.86 12.22 -3.67
C ALA A 25 14.04 12.93 -4.76
N GLU A 26 12.76 13.23 -4.47
CA GLU A 26 11.85 13.95 -5.36
C GLU A 26 11.76 15.46 -4.99
N GLY A 27 12.63 15.94 -4.09
CA GLY A 27 12.67 17.34 -3.65
C GLY A 27 11.52 17.76 -2.74
N LEU A 28 10.79 16.81 -2.15
CA LEU A 28 9.68 17.10 -1.24
C LEU A 28 10.19 17.25 0.19
N GLY A 29 9.86 18.38 0.83
CA GLY A 29 10.01 18.58 2.28
C GLY A 29 8.75 18.16 3.03
N TRP A 30 8.88 17.88 4.33
CA TRP A 30 7.75 17.47 5.16
C TRP A 30 7.85 17.97 6.60
N ARG A 31 6.73 18.47 7.14
CA ARG A 31 6.45 18.58 8.57
C ARG A 31 5.73 17.35 9.12
N TYR A 32 4.98 16.66 8.27
CA TYR A 32 4.32 15.40 8.58
C TYR A 32 4.48 14.44 7.39
N LEU A 33 4.83 13.20 7.69
CA LEU A 33 4.99 12.13 6.70
C LEU A 33 4.57 10.81 7.31
N ALA A 34 3.69 10.08 6.61
CA ALA A 34 3.27 8.75 7.02
C ALA A 34 3.00 7.86 5.79
N GLU A 35 3.07 6.55 5.98
CA GLU A 35 2.87 5.56 4.92
C GLU A 35 2.05 4.39 5.45
N ASN A 36 1.04 3.99 4.67
CA ASN A 36 0.39 2.69 4.78
C ASN A 36 0.80 1.84 3.58
N ILE A 37 1.03 0.54 3.82
CA ILE A 37 1.30 -0.45 2.78
C ILE A 37 0.34 -1.62 2.92
N ALA A 38 -0.05 -2.21 1.80
CA ALA A 38 -0.88 -3.41 1.78
C ALA A 38 -0.42 -4.36 0.67
N LEU A 39 -0.72 -5.65 0.89
CA LEU A 39 -0.62 -6.69 -0.10
C LEU A 39 -1.97 -7.39 -0.17
N GLU A 40 -2.78 -7.02 -1.16
CA GLU A 40 -4.16 -7.51 -1.28
C GLU A 40 -4.27 -8.58 -2.36
N PRO A 41 -4.94 -9.71 -2.11
CA PRO A 41 -5.17 -10.71 -3.15
C PRO A 41 -6.04 -10.13 -4.25
N CYS A 42 -5.79 -10.50 -5.51
CA CYS A 42 -6.66 -10.12 -6.63
C CYS A 42 -7.90 -11.03 -6.76
N TRP A 43 -8.20 -11.91 -5.80
CA TRP A 43 -9.30 -12.88 -5.86
C TRP A 43 -10.20 -12.88 -4.63
N ALA A 44 -11.48 -13.13 -4.86
CA ALA A 44 -12.56 -12.94 -3.92
C ALA A 44 -13.16 -14.24 -3.38
N ARG A 45 -13.38 -15.22 -4.26
CA ARG A 45 -14.24 -16.38 -3.96
C ARG A 45 -13.67 -17.65 -4.56
N PHE A 46 -13.79 -18.72 -3.81
CA PHE A 46 -13.61 -20.09 -4.30
C PHE A 46 -14.99 -20.72 -4.44
N TRP A 47 -15.31 -21.16 -5.64
CA TRP A 47 -16.52 -21.93 -5.90
C TRP A 47 -16.26 -23.42 -5.65
N THR A 48 -17.31 -24.17 -5.32
CA THR A 48 -17.22 -25.62 -5.03
C THR A 48 -16.76 -26.44 -6.24
N ASP A 49 -16.82 -25.88 -7.45
CA ASP A 49 -16.31 -26.45 -8.69
C ASP A 49 -14.88 -25.99 -9.06
N GLY A 50 -14.20 -25.29 -8.14
CA GLY A 50 -12.80 -24.87 -8.31
C GLY A 50 -12.61 -23.55 -9.06
N ARG A 51 -13.69 -22.89 -9.50
CA ARG A 51 -13.57 -21.54 -10.08
C ARG A 51 -13.12 -20.53 -9.02
N VAL A 52 -12.29 -19.58 -9.45
CA VAL A 52 -11.84 -18.44 -8.65
C VAL A 52 -12.29 -17.16 -9.34
N GLU A 53 -13.02 -16.32 -8.63
CA GLU A 53 -13.42 -15.01 -9.13
C GLU A 53 -12.45 -13.92 -8.69
N PRO A 54 -11.94 -13.08 -9.62
CA PRO A 54 -11.11 -11.95 -9.26
C PRO A 54 -11.94 -10.86 -8.58
N TYR A 55 -11.34 -10.10 -7.67
CA TYR A 55 -11.91 -8.83 -7.25
C TYR A 55 -11.89 -7.84 -8.41
N THR A 56 -12.91 -7.00 -8.52
CA THR A 56 -12.81 -5.75 -9.26
C THR A 56 -11.80 -4.81 -8.58
N TRP A 57 -11.27 -3.84 -9.32
CA TRP A 57 -10.37 -2.83 -8.74
C TRP A 57 -11.03 -2.05 -7.58
N ALA A 58 -12.33 -1.80 -7.66
CA ALA A 58 -13.07 -1.12 -6.60
C ALA A 58 -13.18 -1.98 -5.33
N GLU A 59 -13.38 -3.29 -5.46
CA GLU A 59 -13.41 -4.20 -4.31
C GLU A 59 -12.03 -4.35 -3.68
N ALA A 60 -10.98 -4.49 -4.49
CA ALA A 60 -9.61 -4.54 -3.98
C ALA A 60 -9.23 -3.25 -3.23
N ALA A 61 -9.59 -2.08 -3.77
CA ALA A 61 -9.37 -0.81 -3.09
C ALA A 61 -10.17 -0.69 -1.77
N ARG A 62 -11.42 -1.13 -1.77
CA ARG A 62 -12.26 -1.15 -0.55
C ARG A 62 -11.63 -2.05 0.52
N ASN A 63 -11.22 -3.26 0.15
CA ASN A 63 -10.60 -4.21 1.06
C ASN A 63 -9.31 -3.65 1.67
N ALA A 64 -8.44 -3.02 0.86
CA ALA A 64 -7.22 -2.38 1.35
C ALA A 64 -7.51 -1.32 2.43
N VAL A 65 -8.49 -0.45 2.17
CA VAL A 65 -8.88 0.60 3.13
C VAL A 65 -9.51 -0.01 4.37
N GLU A 66 -10.37 -1.02 4.22
CA GLU A 66 -11.00 -1.71 5.34
C GLU A 66 -9.96 -2.39 6.26
N HIS A 67 -9.00 -3.13 5.69
CA HIS A 67 -7.92 -3.76 6.43
C HIS A 67 -7.01 -2.72 7.11
N TRP A 68 -6.69 -1.60 6.46
CA TRP A 68 -5.96 -0.50 7.10
C TRP A 68 -6.76 0.10 8.26
N MET A 69 -8.06 0.33 8.09
CA MET A 69 -8.91 0.86 9.16
C MET A 69 -9.04 -0.10 10.35
N GLN A 70 -8.84 -1.40 10.16
CA GLN A 70 -8.81 -2.39 11.24
C GLN A 70 -7.46 -2.42 12.00
N SER A 71 -6.38 -1.88 11.41
CA SER A 71 -5.08 -1.75 12.07
C SER A 71 -4.91 -0.38 12.73
N ALA A 72 -4.58 -0.36 14.03
CA ALA A 72 -4.47 0.89 14.78
C ALA A 72 -3.47 1.89 14.16
N GLY A 73 -2.28 1.43 13.77
CA GLY A 73 -1.25 2.29 13.18
C GLY A 73 -1.63 2.81 11.78
N HIS A 74 -2.21 1.96 10.93
CA HIS A 74 -2.64 2.41 9.61
C HIS A 74 -3.84 3.35 9.68
N ARG A 75 -4.79 3.08 10.59
CA ARG A 75 -5.94 3.94 10.88
C ARG A 75 -5.51 5.31 11.41
N GLU A 76 -4.49 5.38 12.26
CA GLU A 76 -3.94 6.65 12.76
C GLU A 76 -3.44 7.52 11.60
N ASN A 77 -2.74 6.93 10.63
CA ASN A 77 -2.29 7.66 9.43
C ASN A 77 -3.47 8.19 8.61
N ILE A 78 -4.52 7.39 8.39
CA ILE A 78 -5.72 7.77 7.63
C ILE A 78 -6.50 8.90 8.31
N LEU A 79 -6.63 8.84 9.64
CA LEU A 79 -7.42 9.80 10.43
C LEU A 79 -6.59 10.98 10.95
N SER A 80 -5.31 11.05 10.59
CA SER A 80 -4.41 12.09 11.09
C SER A 80 -4.89 13.48 10.68
N PRO A 81 -5.13 14.40 11.63
CA PRO A 81 -5.49 15.78 11.30
C PRO A 81 -4.30 16.58 10.75
N HIS A 82 -3.09 16.01 10.79
CA HIS A 82 -1.87 16.65 10.32
C HIS A 82 -1.65 16.47 8.82
N ALA A 83 -2.17 15.40 8.22
CA ALA A 83 -2.05 15.18 6.78
C ALA A 83 -2.83 16.24 6.00
N ARG A 84 -2.19 16.83 4.98
CA ARG A 84 -2.81 17.83 4.08
C ARG A 84 -2.92 17.34 2.64
N GLN A 85 -2.13 16.34 2.29
CA GLN A 85 -2.05 15.74 0.98
C GLN A 85 -1.93 14.22 1.13
N MET A 86 -2.44 13.49 0.13
CA MET A 86 -2.33 12.05 0.08
C MET A 86 -2.13 11.59 -1.37
N GLY A 87 -1.29 10.57 -1.54
CA GLY A 87 -1.04 9.92 -2.82
C GLY A 87 -1.14 8.40 -2.68
N VAL A 88 -1.73 7.75 -3.67
CA VAL A 88 -1.86 6.28 -3.73
C VAL A 88 -1.13 5.76 -4.96
N GLY A 89 -0.40 4.66 -4.79
CA GLY A 89 0.21 3.90 -5.87
C GLY A 89 -0.12 2.42 -5.71
N ALA A 90 -0.36 1.73 -6.81
CA ALA A 90 -0.61 0.29 -6.83
C ALA A 90 0.17 -0.39 -7.95
N ALA A 91 0.65 -1.61 -7.69
CA ALA A 91 1.30 -2.46 -8.68
C ALA A 91 0.87 -3.91 -8.50
N ALA A 92 0.41 -4.54 -9.59
CA ALA A 92 0.12 -5.97 -9.59
C ALA A 92 1.41 -6.77 -9.81
N ALA A 93 1.68 -7.74 -8.94
CA ALA A 93 2.77 -8.68 -9.09
C ALA A 93 2.44 -10.00 -8.37
N PRO A 94 3.03 -11.12 -8.80
CA PRO A 94 2.84 -12.37 -8.09
C PRO A 94 3.50 -12.32 -6.70
N ALA A 95 2.78 -12.79 -5.69
CA ALA A 95 3.32 -13.19 -4.39
C ALA A 95 2.90 -14.64 -4.13
N ASP A 96 3.85 -15.49 -3.75
CA ASP A 96 3.65 -16.93 -3.57
C ASP A 96 2.94 -17.63 -4.75
N GLY A 97 3.32 -17.23 -5.98
CA GLY A 97 2.79 -17.81 -7.22
C GLY A 97 1.38 -17.36 -7.59
N ARG A 98 0.80 -16.38 -6.89
CA ARG A 98 -0.56 -15.88 -7.16
C ARG A 98 -0.58 -14.35 -7.33
N PRO A 99 -1.50 -13.77 -8.12
CA PRO A 99 -1.54 -12.33 -8.37
C PRO A 99 -2.01 -11.51 -7.15
N TYR A 100 -1.14 -10.65 -6.64
CA TYR A 100 -1.46 -9.69 -5.59
C TYR A 100 -1.31 -8.25 -6.07
N LEU A 101 -2.00 -7.34 -5.40
CA LEU A 101 -1.81 -5.90 -5.48
C LEU A 101 -0.93 -5.43 -4.33
N TYR A 102 0.22 -4.86 -4.67
CA TYR A 102 1.03 -4.05 -3.76
C TYR A 102 0.48 -2.64 -3.78
N ILE A 103 0.03 -2.14 -2.63
CA ILE A 103 -0.59 -0.81 -2.52
C ILE A 103 0.18 0.02 -1.51
N THR A 104 0.45 1.28 -1.85
CA THR A 104 1.01 2.28 -0.95
C THR A 104 0.10 3.48 -0.87
N GLN A 105 -0.15 3.97 0.34
CA GLN A 105 -0.82 5.23 0.59
C GLN A 105 0.11 6.11 1.43
N ASN A 106 0.58 7.21 0.85
CA ASN A 106 1.46 8.16 1.51
C ASN A 106 0.71 9.43 1.88
N PHE A 107 0.94 9.92 3.09
CA PHE A 107 0.37 11.15 3.62
C PHE A 107 1.47 12.17 3.84
N LEU A 108 1.19 13.41 3.45
CA LEU A 108 2.16 14.50 3.51
C LEU A 108 1.51 15.76 4.09
N ALA A 109 2.27 16.49 4.90
CA ALA A 109 2.16 17.93 5.02
C ALA A 109 3.54 18.54 4.78
N PRO A 110 3.71 19.42 3.78
CA PRO A 110 4.94 20.17 3.57
C PRO A 110 5.34 20.96 4.81
#